data_AF-A0A4R2U2P0-F1
#
_entry.id   AF-A0A4R2U2P0-F1
#
_cell.length_a   1.000
_cell.length_b   1.000
_cell.length_c   1.000
_cell.angle_alpha   90.00
_cell.angle_beta   90.00
_cell.angle_gamma   90.00
#
_symmetry.space_group_name_H-M   'P 1'
#
loop_
_entity.id
_entity.type
_entity.pdbx_description
1 polymer ?
#
loop_
_entity_poly.entity_id
_entity_poly.type
_entity_poly.pdbx_seq_one_letter_code
_entity_poly.pdbx_strand_id
1 'polypeptide(L)'
;MNLDQPRNMLNSDELDQVVSNLADAKAYGDPRNVWVEDGHVFVEGHDGKIVSLTPAVAIKMGRMLSEAGAASLINTVMDESAKKISPTEFDPPR
;
A
#
# COMPACT_ATOMS: atom_id res chain seq x y z
N MET A 1 -17.77 23.28 -21.51
CA MET A 1 -17.46 22.09 -20.68
C MET A 1 -16.50 22.56 -19.60
N ASN A 2 -16.88 22.48 -18.32
CA ASN A 2 -16.01 22.87 -17.20
C ASN A 2 -14.97 21.77 -16.95
N LEU A 3 -13.70 22.16 -16.93
CA LEU A 3 -12.51 21.29 -16.79
C LEU A 3 -11.94 21.29 -15.35
N ASP A 4 -12.72 21.72 -14.35
CA ASP A 4 -12.20 22.13 -13.03
C ASP A 4 -12.71 21.30 -11.83
N GLN A 5 -12.99 20.00 -12.01
CA GLN A 5 -13.30 19.14 -10.86
C GLN A 5 -12.46 17.87 -10.85
N PRO A 6 -11.72 17.58 -9.76
CA PRO A 6 -11.15 16.26 -9.56
C PRO A 6 -12.32 15.27 -9.46
N ARG A 7 -12.42 14.36 -10.44
CA ARG A 7 -13.39 13.25 -10.48
C ARG A 7 -13.01 12.16 -9.46
N ASN A 8 -12.94 12.51 -8.18
CA ASN A 8 -12.58 11.57 -7.14
C ASN A 8 -13.51 11.72 -5.94
N MET A 9 -14.80 11.49 -6.17
CA MET A 9 -15.76 11.23 -5.10
C MET A 9 -16.21 9.78 -5.24
N LEU A 10 -15.56 8.89 -4.49
CA LEU A 10 -16.11 7.56 -4.24
C LEU A 10 -17.52 7.76 -3.65
N ASN A 11 -18.50 7.03 -4.18
CA ASN A 11 -19.84 7.06 -3.59
C ASN A 11 -19.85 6.26 -2.26
N SER A 12 -20.95 6.35 -1.50
CA SER A 12 -21.04 5.71 -0.18
C SER A 12 -20.75 4.21 -0.22
N ASP A 13 -21.26 3.52 -1.24
CA ASP A 13 -21.10 2.07 -1.37
C ASP A 13 -19.66 1.69 -1.74
N GLU A 14 -19.02 2.49 -2.62
CA GLU A 14 -17.61 2.32 -2.96
C GLU A 14 -16.70 2.62 -1.77
N LEU A 15 -17.03 3.62 -0.97
CA LEU A 15 -16.30 3.96 0.24
C LEU A 15 -16.42 2.84 1.28
N ASP A 16 -17.63 2.32 1.51
CA ASP A 16 -17.87 1.21 2.43
C ASP A 16 -17.14 -0.07 1.97
N GLN A 17 -17.09 -0.33 0.67
CA GLN A 17 -16.33 -1.45 0.13
C GLN A 17 -14.82 -1.28 0.33
N VAL A 18 -14.28 -0.08 0.11
CA VAL A 18 -12.85 0.21 0.36
C VAL A 18 -12.53 0.10 1.85
N VAL A 19 -13.38 0.65 2.72
CA VAL A 19 -13.22 0.56 4.17
C VAL A 19 -13.30 -0.89 4.64
N SER A 20 -14.23 -1.69 4.13
CA SER A 20 -14.31 -3.12 4.43
C SER A 20 -13.04 -3.85 3.97
N ASN A 21 -12.56 -3.57 2.77
CA ASN A 21 -11.33 -4.19 2.23
C ASN A 21 -10.08 -3.78 3.02
N LEU A 22 -10.02 -2.53 3.50
CA LEU A 22 -8.93 -2.03 4.33
C LEU A 22 -9.03 -2.54 5.78
N ALA A 23 -10.24 -2.72 6.31
CA ALA A 23 -10.45 -3.34 7.62
C ALA A 23 -10.01 -4.82 7.61
N ASP A 24 -10.17 -5.49 6.48
CA ASP A 24 -9.64 -6.85 6.24
C ASP A 24 -8.14 -6.88 5.91
N ALA A 25 -7.54 -5.72 5.58
CA ALA A 25 -6.11 -5.58 5.37
C ALA A 25 -5.37 -5.63 6.71
N LYS A 26 -5.17 -6.85 7.21
CA LYS A 26 -4.33 -7.09 8.39
C LYS A 26 -2.88 -6.69 8.08
N ALA A 27 -2.14 -6.31 9.11
CA ALA A 27 -0.69 -6.17 8.99
C ALA A 27 -0.10 -7.56 8.64
N TYR A 28 0.31 -7.74 7.39
CA TYR A 28 0.89 -8.99 6.92
C TYR A 28 2.43 -8.87 6.90
N GLY A 29 3.10 -9.90 7.42
CA GLY A 29 4.54 -10.10 7.28
C GLY A 29 4.88 -10.92 6.03
N ASP A 30 6.07 -11.51 6.00
CA ASP A 30 6.52 -12.36 4.89
C ASP A 30 5.52 -13.49 4.59
N PRO A 31 5.35 -13.85 3.29
CA PRO A 31 4.55 -15.02 2.93
C PRO A 31 5.13 -16.27 3.61
N ARG A 32 4.26 -17.20 4.01
CA ARG A 32 4.68 -18.44 4.68
C ARG A 32 5.44 -19.34 3.72
N ASN A 33 4.96 -19.41 2.48
CA ASN A 33 5.57 -20.25 1.46
C ASN A 33 5.30 -19.69 0.06
N VAL A 34 6.24 -19.90 -0.85
CA VAL A 34 6.13 -19.58 -2.27
C VAL A 34 6.72 -20.73 -3.07
N TRP A 35 5.94 -21.31 -3.97
CA TRP A 35 6.39 -22.46 -4.78
C TRP A 35 5.81 -22.44 -6.19
N VAL A 36 6.35 -23.32 -7.04
CA VAL A 36 5.90 -23.51 -8.43
C VAL A 36 5.39 -24.93 -8.58
N GLU A 37 4.16 -25.07 -9.08
CA GLU A 37 3.55 -26.36 -9.36
C GLU A 37 2.67 -26.23 -10.62
N ASP A 38 2.69 -27.24 -11.49
CA ASP A 38 1.91 -27.25 -12.74
C ASP A 38 2.02 -25.96 -13.60
N GLY A 39 3.23 -25.40 -13.67
CA GLY A 39 3.50 -24.17 -14.41
C GLY A 39 2.90 -22.89 -13.81
N HIS A 40 2.36 -22.96 -12.60
CA HIS A 40 1.79 -21.84 -11.86
C HIS A 40 2.62 -21.52 -10.62
N VAL A 41 2.56 -20.25 -10.18
CA VAL A 41 3.18 -19.77 -8.94
C VAL A 41 2.11 -19.72 -7.86
N PHE A 42 2.41 -20.28 -6.70
CA PHE A 42 1.52 -20.27 -5.54
C PHE A 42 2.16 -19.48 -4.41
N VAL A 43 1.36 -18.67 -3.73
CA VAL A 43 1.77 -17.88 -2.57
C VAL A 43 0.83 -18.18 -1.42
N GLU A 44 1.36 -18.72 -0.32
CA GLU A 44 0.62 -18.89 0.93
C GLU A 44 0.82 -17.64 1.80
N GLY A 45 -0.28 -16.92 2.02
CA GLY A 45 -0.32 -15.77 2.92
C GLY A 45 -0.14 -16.17 4.39
N HIS A 46 0.14 -15.19 5.24
CA HIS A 46 0.27 -15.42 6.69
C HIS A 46 -1.02 -15.97 7.34
N ASP A 47 -2.18 -15.76 6.72
CA ASP A 47 -3.48 -16.30 7.15
C ASP A 47 -3.73 -17.74 6.65
N GLY A 48 -2.79 -18.33 5.92
CA GLY A 48 -2.89 -19.67 5.34
C GLY A 48 -3.73 -19.73 4.06
N LYS A 49 -4.20 -18.58 3.54
CA LYS A 49 -4.87 -18.56 2.23
C LYS A 49 -3.83 -18.64 1.12
N ILE A 50 -4.18 -19.37 0.07
CA ILE A 50 -3.30 -19.60 -1.07
C ILE A 50 -3.83 -18.84 -2.28
N VAL A 51 -2.96 -18.07 -2.92
CA VAL A 51 -3.22 -17.43 -4.22
C VAL A 51 -2.41 -18.15 -5.29
N SER A 52 -3.08 -18.55 -6.37
CA SER A 52 -2.45 -19.14 -7.55
C SER A 52 -2.37 -18.11 -8.68
N LEU A 53 -1.21 -18.04 -9.33
CA LEU A 53 -0.89 -17.05 -10.35
C LEU A 53 -0.22 -17.73 -11.53
N THR A 54 -0.52 -17.29 -12.75
CA THR A 54 0.32 -17.64 -13.89
C THR A 54 1.69 -16.95 -13.76
N PRO A 55 2.76 -17.48 -14.36
CA PRO A 55 4.10 -16.89 -14.26
C PRO A 55 4.14 -15.42 -14.71
N ALA A 56 3.41 -15.08 -15.77
CA ALA A 56 3.33 -13.71 -16.29
C ALA A 56 2.70 -12.74 -15.26
N VAL A 57 1.65 -13.18 -14.56
CA VAL A 57 0.99 -12.38 -13.53
C VAL A 57 1.88 -12.25 -12.30
N ALA A 58 2.54 -13.33 -11.87
CA ALA A 58 3.47 -13.31 -10.74
C ALA A 58 4.62 -12.32 -10.95
N ILE A 59 5.24 -12.32 -12.13
CA ILE A 59 6.31 -11.37 -12.48
C ILE A 59 5.81 -9.92 -12.44
N LYS A 60 4.64 -9.67 -13.05
CA LYS A 60 4.04 -8.32 -13.06
C LYS A 60 3.72 -7.84 -11.65
N MET A 61 3.12 -8.71 -10.82
CA MET A 61 2.76 -8.41 -9.45
C MET A 61 4.00 -8.11 -8.60
N GLY A 62 5.05 -8.93 -8.69
CA GLY A 62 6.31 -8.69 -7.98
C GLY A 62 6.93 -7.33 -8.30
N ARG A 63 6.91 -6.92 -9.58
CA ARG A 63 7.39 -5.60 -9.99
C ARG A 63 6.57 -4.46 -9.37
N MET A 64 5.25 -4.53 -9.49
CA MET A 64 4.35 -3.50 -8.95
C MET A 64 4.49 -3.38 -7.42
N LEU A 65 4.60 -4.51 -6.72
CA LEU A 65 4.80 -4.52 -5.26
C LEU A 65 6.16 -3.93 -4.87
N SER A 66 7.23 -4.25 -5.60
CA SER A 66 8.55 -3.68 -5.36
C SER A 66 8.57 -2.16 -5.54
N GLU A 67 7.92 -1.64 -6.58
CA GLU A 67 7.81 -0.21 -6.85
C GLU A 67 6.99 0.50 -5.76
N ALA A 68 5.83 -0.07 -5.39
CA ALA A 68 4.98 0.46 -4.32
C ALA A 68 5.67 0.44 -2.96
N GLY A 69 6.39 -0.64 -2.62
CA GLY A 69 7.15 -0.76 -1.39
C GLY A 69 8.28 0.27 -1.30
N ALA A 70 9.04 0.46 -2.38
CA ALA A 70 10.06 1.51 -2.44
C ALA A 70 9.47 2.91 -2.26
N ALA A 71 8.35 3.21 -2.93
CA ALA A 71 7.64 4.48 -2.77
C ALA A 71 7.15 4.68 -1.32
N SER A 72 6.64 3.62 -0.67
CA SER A 72 6.23 3.67 0.74
C SER A 72 7.40 4.05 1.66
N LEU A 73 8.57 3.44 1.46
CA LEU A 73 9.77 3.76 2.26
C LEU A 73 10.21 5.21 2.07
N ILE A 74 10.23 5.71 0.83
CA ILE A 74 10.58 7.11 0.53
C ILE A 74 9.61 8.06 1.25
N ASN A 75 8.31 7.78 1.17
CA ASN A 75 7.28 8.60 1.81
C ASN A 75 7.43 8.59 3.33
N THR A 76 7.74 7.45 3.95
CA THR A 76 8.00 7.39 5.40
C THR A 76 9.22 8.24 5.81
N VAL A 77 10.31 8.21 5.03
CA VAL A 77 11.50 9.03 5.29
C VAL A 77 11.19 10.53 5.13
N MET A 78 10.38 10.91 4.13
CA MET A 78 9.96 12.29 3.94
C MET A 78 9.03 12.79 5.06
N ASP A 79 8.13 11.95 5.57
CA ASP A 79 7.20 12.29 6.66
C ASP A 79 7.94 12.50 8.00
N GLU A 80 8.92 11.64 8.32
CA GLU A 80 9.79 11.85 9.50
C GLU A 80 10.63 13.12 9.40
N SER A 81 11.02 13.51 8.18
CA SER A 81 11.74 14.76 7.92
C SER A 81 10.85 16.00 8.08
N ALA A 82 9.55 15.88 7.77
CA ALA A 82 8.55 16.94 7.96
C ALA A 82 8.15 17.13 9.44
N LYS A 83 8.26 16.09 10.27
CA LYS A 83 7.96 16.14 11.71
C LYS A 83 8.95 16.94 12.57
N LYS A 84 10.03 17.49 11.98
CA LYS A 84 11.06 18.26 12.69
C LYS A 84 10.98 19.77 12.56
N ILE A 85 9.86 20.34 12.11
CA ILE A 85 9.71 21.81 12.07
C ILE A 85 8.36 22.26 12.61
N SER A 86 8.30 22.42 13.93
CA SER A 86 7.70 23.54 14.69
C SER A 86 8.03 23.31 16.16
N PRO A 87 8.74 24.24 16.83
CA PRO A 87 8.07 25.47 17.24
C PRO A 87 8.90 26.73 16.94
N THR A 88 8.31 27.62 16.15
CA THR A 88 8.55 29.05 16.29
C THR A 88 7.95 29.46 17.63
N GLU A 89 8.79 29.86 18.58
CA GLU A 89 8.55 30.95 19.54
C GLU A 89 9.80 31.08 20.41
N PHE A 90 10.88 31.60 19.80
CA PHE A 90 11.97 32.20 20.57
C PHE A 90 11.59 33.68 20.77
N ASP A 91 10.75 33.94 21.77
CA ASP A 91 10.50 35.30 22.26
C ASP A 91 11.63 35.65 23.25
N PRO A 92 12.50 36.63 22.97
CA PRO A 92 13.57 36.99 23.89
C PRO A 92 13.04 37.93 24.98
N PRO A 93 13.19 37.61 26.28
CA PRO A 93 13.02 38.62 27.31
C PRO A 93 14.30 39.44 27.47
N ARG A 94 14.07 40.76 27.52
CA ARG A 94 14.95 41.93 27.71
C ARG A 94 16.20 41.75 28.57
#